data_AF-A0A2G8JBS9-F1
#
_entry.id   AF-A0A2G8JBS9-F1
#
_cell.length_a   1.000
_cell.length_b   1.000
_cell.length_c   1.000
_cell.angle_alpha   90.00
_cell.angle_beta   90.00
_cell.angle_gamma   90.00
#
_symmetry.space_group_name_H-M   'P 1'
#
loop_
_entity.id
_entity.type
_entity.pdbx_description
1 polymer ?
#
loop_
_entity_poly.entity_id
_entity_poly.type
_entity_poly.pdbx_seq_one_letter_code
_entity_poly.pdbx_strand_id
1 'polypeptide(L)'
;WRFTPLPVFLIFRIIEAVVLTAGFFYGFVISAQYNMGLGQFVYLTIWTYNIATVFHISAAVCTFTAYWQRIKRRVSRPDNGNGNSTENGSWFGKETNGYEPLNRIHIPSWLAKMTWFCFHVSLAWSPVVAIVYWSFLHGYLDLNSKGKIFYNIQIHAVPGATMIMELILSPVPVKMAHFFYPYLIGIIYVVFNLIYCLSGALDPITGENEIYIFLDWIDEPMMCLLSLLLISVALIFVYCVLVVINVAKLKFSQWIDSHRVELENKEEIEIGPSTTNDV
;
A
#
# COMPACT_ATOMS: atom_id res chain seq x y z
N TRP A 1 4.66 11.93 -4.89
CA TRP A 1 5.73 12.38 -3.98
C TRP A 1 6.59 13.40 -4.72
N ARG A 2 7.14 14.41 -4.03
CA ARG A 2 7.73 15.60 -4.66
C ARG A 2 8.90 15.28 -5.63
N PHE A 3 9.56 14.13 -5.48
CA PHE A 3 10.73 13.78 -6.30
C PHE A 3 10.50 12.61 -7.29
N THR A 4 9.27 12.09 -7.41
CA THR A 4 8.94 11.12 -8.47
C THR A 4 8.06 11.84 -9.48
N PRO A 5 8.50 11.94 -10.75
CA PRO A 5 7.66 12.47 -11.81
C PRO A 5 6.31 11.76 -11.83
N LEU A 6 5.23 12.52 -11.97
CA LEU A 6 3.87 11.98 -11.90
C LEU A 6 3.61 10.80 -12.87
N PRO A 7 4.13 10.81 -14.12
CA PRO A 7 4.01 9.65 -15.01
C PRO A 7 4.70 8.40 -14.47
N VAL A 8 5.88 8.54 -13.88
CA VAL A 8 6.64 7.42 -13.28
C VAL A 8 5.86 6.84 -12.10
N PHE A 9 5.30 7.70 -11.25
CA PHE A 9 4.47 7.26 -10.13
C PHE A 9 3.19 6.55 -10.59
N LEU A 10 2.56 7.01 -11.67
CA LEU A 10 1.40 6.34 -12.27
C LEU A 10 1.76 4.95 -12.83
N ILE A 11 2.90 4.83 -13.52
CA ILE A 11 3.38 3.53 -14.04
C ILE A 11 3.60 2.55 -12.90
N PHE A 12 4.26 2.98 -11.83
CA PHE A 12 4.45 2.20 -10.61
C PHE A 12 3.11 1.67 -10.05
N ARG A 13 2.10 2.54 -9.90
CA ARG A 13 0.76 2.15 -9.44
C ARG A 13 0.09 1.11 -10.33
N ILE A 14 0.22 1.26 -11.65
CA ILE A 14 -0.35 0.33 -12.61
C ILE A 14 0.35 -1.03 -12.51
N ILE A 15 1.68 -1.06 -12.40
CA ILE A 15 2.46 -2.29 -12.26
C ILE A 15 2.03 -3.05 -11.01
N GLU A 16 1.95 -2.41 -9.85
CA GLU A 16 1.54 -3.08 -8.61
C GLU A 16 0.10 -3.62 -8.70
N ALA A 17 -0.82 -2.81 -9.24
CA ALA A 17 -2.20 -3.26 -9.47
C ALA A 17 -2.26 -4.49 -10.37
N VAL A 18 -1.49 -4.52 -11.47
CA VAL A 18 -1.41 -5.65 -12.40
C VAL A 18 -0.80 -6.87 -11.72
N VAL A 19 0.32 -6.73 -11.01
CA VAL A 19 1.00 -7.84 -10.33
C VAL A 19 0.10 -8.50 -9.29
N LEU A 20 -0.57 -7.70 -8.45
CA LEU A 20 -1.44 -8.24 -7.42
C LEU A 20 -2.70 -8.87 -8.02
N THR A 21 -3.27 -8.27 -9.06
CA THR A 21 -4.42 -8.82 -9.77
C THR A 21 -4.07 -10.13 -10.49
N ALA A 22 -2.91 -10.21 -11.14
CA ALA A 22 -2.45 -11.44 -11.77
C ALA A 22 -2.23 -12.55 -10.72
N GLY A 23 -1.63 -12.22 -9.57
CA GLY A 23 -1.48 -13.18 -8.47
C GLY A 23 -2.81 -13.63 -7.87
N PHE A 24 -3.84 -12.77 -7.84
CA PHE A 24 -5.20 -13.17 -7.45
C PHE A 24 -5.75 -14.25 -8.38
N PHE A 25 -5.70 -14.04 -9.69
CA PHE A 25 -6.16 -15.04 -10.66
C PHE A 25 -5.30 -16.31 -10.65
N TYR A 26 -3.99 -16.17 -10.42
CA TYR A 26 -3.12 -17.32 -10.23
C TYR A 26 -3.52 -18.15 -9.01
N GLY A 27 -3.96 -17.50 -7.93
CA GLY A 27 -4.53 -18.19 -6.76
C GLY A 27 -5.73 -19.07 -7.07
N PHE A 28 -6.60 -18.67 -8.01
CA PHE A 28 -7.70 -19.53 -8.48
C PHE A 28 -7.20 -20.74 -9.27
N VAL A 29 -6.16 -20.59 -10.08
CA VAL A 29 -5.53 -21.72 -10.78
C VAL A 29 -4.98 -22.72 -9.78
N ILE A 30 -4.27 -22.23 -8.74
CA ILE A 30 -3.77 -23.06 -7.65
C ILE A 30 -4.93 -23.72 -6.90
N SER A 31 -5.94 -22.98 -6.47
CA SER A 31 -7.11 -23.51 -5.77
C SER A 31 -7.82 -24.62 -6.56
N ALA A 32 -7.93 -24.48 -7.89
CA ALA A 32 -8.49 -25.51 -8.75
C ALA A 32 -7.64 -26.79 -8.79
N GLN A 33 -6.29 -26.67 -8.77
CA GLN A 33 -5.40 -27.84 -8.72
C GLN A 33 -5.55 -28.67 -7.44
N TYR A 34 -5.97 -28.06 -6.33
CA TYR A 34 -6.21 -28.74 -5.05
C TYR A 34 -7.69 -29.07 -4.79
N ASN A 35 -8.58 -28.85 -5.76
CA ASN A 35 -10.03 -28.98 -5.57
C ASN A 35 -10.58 -28.14 -4.40
N MET A 36 -9.89 -27.06 -4.02
CA MET A 36 -10.31 -26.18 -2.93
C MET A 36 -11.45 -25.25 -3.37
N GLY A 37 -11.47 -24.84 -4.65
CA GLY A 37 -12.49 -23.91 -5.18
C GLY A 37 -12.54 -22.59 -4.40
N LEU A 38 -13.65 -22.34 -3.69
CA LEU A 38 -13.82 -21.18 -2.81
C LEU A 38 -13.21 -21.38 -1.40
N GLY A 39 -12.74 -22.58 -1.07
CA GLY A 39 -12.09 -22.90 0.19
C GLY A 39 -10.86 -22.04 0.49
N GLN A 40 -10.17 -21.49 -0.52
CA GLN A 40 -9.08 -20.54 -0.31
C GLN A 40 -9.48 -19.30 0.52
N PHE A 41 -10.77 -18.93 0.53
CA PHE A 41 -11.26 -17.77 1.28
C PHE A 41 -11.36 -18.01 2.79
N VAL A 42 -11.03 -19.20 3.30
CA VAL A 42 -10.98 -19.42 4.76
C VAL A 42 -9.71 -18.83 5.39
N TYR A 43 -8.65 -18.64 4.61
CA TYR A 43 -7.37 -18.15 5.09
C TYR A 43 -7.31 -16.62 5.16
N LEU A 44 -6.85 -16.08 6.29
CA LEU A 44 -6.61 -14.64 6.50
C LEU A 44 -5.61 -14.08 5.47
N THR A 45 -4.62 -14.88 5.06
CA THR A 45 -3.68 -14.50 3.99
C THR A 45 -4.42 -14.07 2.72
N ILE A 46 -5.46 -14.82 2.33
CA ILE A 46 -6.24 -14.51 1.13
C ILE A 46 -7.11 -13.27 1.35
N TRP A 47 -7.70 -13.08 2.54
CA TRP A 47 -8.44 -11.84 2.85
C TRP A 47 -7.55 -10.60 2.70
N THR A 48 -6.38 -10.64 3.33
CA THR A 48 -5.45 -9.50 3.35
C THR A 48 -4.82 -9.24 1.98
N TYR A 49 -4.54 -10.30 1.20
CA TYR A 49 -4.12 -10.20 -0.19
C TYR A 49 -5.19 -9.52 -1.07
N ASN A 50 -6.46 -9.91 -0.91
CA ASN A 50 -7.57 -9.31 -1.65
C ASN A 50 -7.76 -7.83 -1.31
N ILE A 51 -7.70 -7.48 -0.02
CA ILE A 51 -7.79 -6.09 0.41
C ILE A 51 -6.62 -5.27 -0.16
N ALA A 52 -5.40 -5.83 -0.21
CA ALA A 52 -4.24 -5.17 -0.82
C ALA A 52 -4.43 -4.99 -2.33
N THR A 53 -5.00 -5.98 -3.02
CA THR A 53 -5.32 -5.91 -4.45
C THR A 53 -6.33 -4.79 -4.73
N VAL A 54 -7.41 -4.72 -3.94
CA VAL A 54 -8.42 -3.64 -4.04
C VAL A 54 -7.79 -2.27 -3.77
N PHE A 55 -6.90 -2.17 -2.77
CA PHE A 55 -6.15 -0.94 -2.52
C PHE A 55 -5.35 -0.53 -3.77
N HIS A 56 -4.53 -1.41 -4.34
CA HIS A 56 -3.67 -1.08 -5.48
C HIS A 56 -4.45 -0.68 -6.73
N ILE A 57 -5.54 -1.40 -7.04
CA ILE A 57 -6.44 -1.03 -8.15
C ILE A 57 -7.04 0.36 -7.89
N SER A 58 -7.62 0.57 -6.72
CA SER A 58 -8.29 1.83 -6.39
C SER A 58 -7.33 3.02 -6.36
N ALA A 59 -6.08 2.81 -5.91
CA ALA A 59 -5.05 3.83 -5.89
C ALA A 59 -4.53 4.15 -7.30
N ALA A 60 -4.41 3.15 -8.19
CA ALA A 60 -4.12 3.37 -9.60
C ALA A 60 -5.23 4.19 -10.29
N VAL A 61 -6.51 3.86 -10.04
CA VAL A 61 -7.66 4.63 -10.55
C VAL A 61 -7.65 6.07 -10.02
N CYS A 62 -7.41 6.27 -8.72
CA CYS A 62 -7.31 7.61 -8.14
C CYS A 62 -6.18 8.42 -8.78
N THR A 63 -5.01 7.81 -8.95
CA THR A 63 -3.82 8.47 -9.52
C THR A 63 -4.02 8.80 -11.00
N PHE A 64 -4.58 7.87 -11.78
CA PHE A 64 -4.94 8.10 -13.18
C PHE A 64 -5.94 9.24 -13.32
N THR A 65 -7.00 9.23 -12.51
CA THR A 65 -8.02 10.28 -12.51
C THR A 65 -7.42 11.65 -12.19
N ALA A 66 -6.56 11.71 -11.17
CA ALA A 66 -5.83 12.92 -10.80
C ALA A 66 -4.91 13.41 -11.93
N TYR A 67 -4.21 12.50 -12.59
CA TYR A 67 -3.33 12.80 -13.73
C TYR A 67 -4.12 13.35 -14.93
N TRP A 68 -5.20 12.66 -15.31
CA TRP A 68 -6.06 13.05 -16.42
C TRP A 68 -6.68 14.45 -16.22
N GLN A 69 -7.19 14.73 -15.02
CA GLN A 69 -7.74 16.04 -14.69
C GLN A 69 -6.71 17.16 -14.73
N ARG A 70 -5.42 16.87 -14.46
CA ARG A 70 -4.33 17.84 -14.61
C ARG A 70 -4.02 18.11 -16.07
N ILE A 71 -3.95 17.08 -16.92
CA ILE A 71 -3.73 17.25 -18.37
C ILE A 71 -4.85 18.06 -19.00
N LYS A 72 -6.11 17.66 -18.77
CA LYS A 72 -7.27 18.35 -19.34
C LYS A 72 -7.27 19.84 -18.98
N ARG A 73 -6.93 20.19 -17.74
CA ARG A 73 -6.82 21.59 -17.29
C ARG A 73 -5.71 22.36 -17.98
N ARG A 74 -4.54 21.75 -18.20
CA ARG A 74 -3.44 22.40 -18.94
C ARG A 74 -3.84 22.71 -20.39
N VAL A 75 -4.51 21.78 -21.04
CA VAL A 75 -5.00 21.95 -22.43
C VAL A 75 -6.12 22.99 -22.50
N SER A 76 -7.02 23.03 -21.52
CA SER A 76 -8.16 23.97 -21.50
C SER A 76 -7.84 25.38 -20.97
N ARG A 77 -6.59 25.65 -20.57
CA ARG A 77 -6.18 26.97 -20.05
C ARG A 77 -5.99 27.90 -21.27
N PRO A 78 -6.84 28.92 -21.46
CA PRO A 78 -6.70 29.82 -22.61
C PRO A 78 -5.36 30.54 -22.50
N ASP A 79 -4.59 30.49 -23.59
CA ASP A 79 -3.38 31.27 -23.74
C ASP A 79 -3.82 32.74 -23.81
N ASN A 80 -3.79 33.44 -22.67
CA ASN A 80 -3.93 34.89 -22.68
C ASN A 80 -2.61 35.42 -23.24
N GLY A 81 -2.52 35.39 -24.57
CA GLY A 81 -1.42 35.94 -25.33
C GLY A 81 -1.29 37.42 -25.07
N ASN A 82 -0.51 37.76 -24.04
CA ASN A 82 0.23 39.00 -24.03
C ASN A 82 1.70 38.60 -24.22
N GLY A 83 2.06 38.49 -25.50
CA GLY A 83 3.41 38.17 -25.93
C GLY A 83 4.36 39.25 -25.43
N ASN A 84 5.37 38.81 -24.69
CA ASN A 84 6.76 39.25 -24.83
C ASN A 84 7.64 38.44 -23.88
N SER A 85 8.04 37.25 -24.34
CA SER A 85 9.30 36.65 -23.93
C SER A 85 9.62 35.50 -24.86
N THR A 86 10.63 35.72 -25.70
CA THR A 86 11.46 34.69 -26.30
C THR A 86 11.93 33.72 -25.21
N GLU A 87 11.26 32.59 -25.03
CA GLU A 87 11.79 31.47 -24.27
C GLU A 87 12.18 30.34 -25.21
N ASN A 88 13.50 30.23 -25.37
CA ASN A 88 14.17 29.11 -25.98
C ASN A 88 13.72 27.80 -25.32
N GLY A 89 13.57 26.78 -26.15
CA GLY A 89 13.04 25.47 -25.78
C GLY A 89 13.67 24.87 -24.53
N SER A 90 12.81 24.54 -23.58
CA SER A 90 13.07 23.56 -22.54
C SER A 90 11.79 22.79 -22.27
N TRP A 91 11.76 21.50 -22.64
CA TRP A 91 10.71 20.56 -22.20
C TRP A 91 10.72 20.37 -20.66
N PHE A 92 11.77 20.82 -19.98
CA PHE A 92 11.88 20.97 -18.54
C PHE A 92 11.53 22.41 -18.16
N GLY A 93 10.24 22.75 -18.25
CA GLY A 93 9.76 24.05 -17.77
C GLY A 93 10.13 24.23 -16.29
N LYS A 94 10.67 25.42 -15.95
CA LYS A 94 10.86 25.88 -14.57
C LYS A 94 9.58 25.58 -13.80
N GLU A 95 9.65 24.69 -12.82
CA GLU A 95 8.61 24.50 -11.82
C GLU A 95 8.55 25.74 -10.95
N THR A 96 7.96 26.82 -11.46
CA THR A 96 7.53 27.94 -10.61
C THR A 96 6.56 27.36 -9.58
N ASN A 97 6.85 27.59 -8.30
CA ASN A 97 6.15 27.19 -7.07
C ASN A 97 4.61 27.21 -7.12
N GLY A 98 4.02 26.36 -7.95
CA GLY A 98 2.60 26.23 -8.19
C GLY A 98 2.06 25.00 -7.51
N TYR A 99 1.98 25.03 -6.17
CA TYR A 99 1.05 24.15 -5.47
C TYR A 99 -0.37 24.54 -5.91
N GLU A 100 -0.84 24.02 -7.04
CA GLU A 100 -2.27 24.09 -7.35
C GLU A 100 -3.00 23.41 -6.17
N PRO A 101 -3.93 24.11 -5.49
CA PRO A 101 -4.55 23.59 -4.29
C PRO A 101 -5.26 22.27 -4.61
N LEU A 102 -4.96 21.24 -3.81
CA LEU A 102 -5.51 19.87 -3.91
C LEU A 102 -7.05 19.83 -3.98
N ASN A 103 -7.73 20.88 -3.53
CA ASN A 103 -9.18 21.08 -3.60
C ASN A 103 -9.80 21.06 -5.02
N ARG A 104 -8.99 21.03 -6.10
CA ARG A 104 -9.49 21.02 -7.48
C ARG A 104 -9.47 19.64 -8.16
N ILE A 105 -9.00 18.58 -7.51
CA ILE A 105 -9.06 17.22 -8.06
C ILE A 105 -10.31 16.53 -7.52
N HIS A 106 -11.21 16.11 -8.42
CA HIS A 106 -12.43 15.42 -8.07
C HIS A 106 -12.21 13.91 -8.08
N ILE A 107 -12.03 13.32 -6.90
CA ILE A 107 -12.09 11.86 -6.69
C ILE A 107 -13.40 11.56 -5.94
N PRO A 108 -14.21 10.57 -6.38
CA PRO A 108 -15.41 10.19 -5.66
C PRO A 108 -15.09 9.85 -4.20
N SER A 109 -15.86 10.41 -3.26
CA SER A 109 -15.57 10.31 -1.82
C SER A 109 -15.58 8.87 -1.31
N TRP A 110 -16.45 8.01 -1.86
CA TRP A 110 -16.51 6.59 -1.53
C TRP A 110 -15.22 5.86 -1.93
N LEU A 111 -14.66 6.17 -3.10
CA LEU A 111 -13.44 5.54 -3.61
C LEU A 111 -12.26 5.95 -2.75
N ALA A 112 -12.14 7.23 -2.42
CA ALA A 112 -11.09 7.73 -1.54
C ALA A 112 -11.16 7.09 -0.13
N LYS A 113 -12.36 6.97 0.45
CA LYS A 113 -12.57 6.31 1.75
C LYS A 113 -12.22 4.82 1.72
N MET A 114 -12.61 4.12 0.65
CA MET A 114 -12.29 2.71 0.46
C MET A 114 -10.78 2.51 0.29
N THR A 115 -10.12 3.27 -0.60
CA THR A 115 -8.66 3.23 -0.77
C THR A 115 -7.94 3.49 0.55
N TRP A 116 -8.42 4.45 1.33
CA TRP A 116 -7.87 4.77 2.65
C TRP A 116 -7.99 3.62 3.64
N PHE A 117 -9.18 3.02 3.73
CA PHE A 117 -9.44 1.86 4.58
C PHE A 117 -8.53 0.69 4.19
N CYS A 118 -8.55 0.30 2.92
CA CYS A 118 -7.75 -0.82 2.41
C CYS A 118 -6.26 -0.58 2.62
N PHE A 119 -5.77 0.65 2.41
CA PHE A 119 -4.37 1.02 2.68
C PHE A 119 -3.96 0.68 4.11
N HIS A 120 -4.71 1.14 5.12
CA HIS A 120 -4.33 0.92 6.52
C HIS A 120 -4.46 -0.53 6.96
N VAL A 121 -5.44 -1.27 6.44
CA VAL A 121 -5.57 -2.71 6.71
C VAL A 121 -4.39 -3.47 6.12
N SER A 122 -4.11 -3.30 4.83
CA SER A 122 -3.04 -4.01 4.14
C SER A 122 -1.65 -3.62 4.64
N LEU A 123 -1.43 -2.33 4.95
CA LEU A 123 -0.15 -1.85 5.46
C LEU A 123 0.26 -2.57 6.75
N ALA A 124 -0.70 -2.90 7.60
CA ALA A 124 -0.45 -3.60 8.86
C ALA A 124 -0.41 -5.12 8.68
N TRP A 125 -1.41 -5.70 8.01
CA TRP A 125 -1.56 -7.15 7.95
C TRP A 125 -0.61 -7.83 6.98
N SER A 126 -0.29 -7.20 5.84
CA SER A 126 0.58 -7.86 4.84
C SER A 126 1.99 -8.16 5.39
N PRO A 127 2.66 -7.26 6.13
CA PRO A 127 3.91 -7.60 6.82
C PRO A 127 3.74 -8.64 7.93
N VAL A 128 2.66 -8.58 8.72
CA VAL A 128 2.41 -9.55 9.80
C VAL A 128 2.21 -10.96 9.24
N VAL A 129 1.41 -11.10 8.18
CA VAL A 129 1.18 -12.38 7.48
C VAL A 129 2.50 -12.94 6.95
N ALA A 130 3.37 -12.10 6.39
CA ALA A 130 4.71 -12.53 5.99
C ALA A 130 5.52 -13.00 7.21
N ILE A 131 5.63 -12.21 8.28
CA ILE A 131 6.41 -12.61 9.45
C ILE A 131 5.90 -13.95 10.02
N VAL A 132 4.58 -14.11 10.18
CA VAL A 132 3.98 -15.34 10.72
C VAL A 132 4.23 -16.53 9.81
N TYR A 133 4.02 -16.38 8.49
CA TYR A 133 4.22 -17.50 7.57
C TYR A 133 5.66 -18.01 7.57
N TRP A 134 6.64 -17.12 7.41
CA TRP A 134 8.05 -17.54 7.37
C TRP A 134 8.57 -17.99 8.72
N SER A 135 8.02 -17.48 9.83
CA SER A 135 8.43 -17.91 11.17
C SER A 135 7.82 -19.25 11.59
N PHE A 136 6.58 -19.54 11.20
CA PHE A 136 5.81 -20.65 11.79
C PHE A 136 5.16 -21.63 10.79
N LEU A 137 4.79 -21.19 9.57
CA LEU A 137 3.97 -22.01 8.66
C LEU A 137 4.72 -22.55 7.44
N HIS A 138 5.83 -21.94 7.02
CA HIS A 138 6.52 -22.31 5.77
C HIS A 138 7.01 -23.78 5.75
N GLY A 139 7.36 -24.32 6.92
CA GLY A 139 7.81 -25.71 7.07
C GLY A 139 6.68 -26.70 7.37
N TYR A 140 5.51 -26.21 7.79
CA TYR A 140 4.36 -27.04 8.18
C TYR A 140 3.51 -27.45 6.97
N LEU A 141 3.37 -26.55 6.00
CA LEU A 141 2.62 -26.83 4.78
C LEU A 141 3.51 -27.60 3.79
N ASP A 142 3.11 -28.82 3.39
CA ASP A 142 3.73 -29.61 2.30
C ASP A 142 3.46 -29.00 0.89
N LEU A 143 3.43 -27.68 0.87
CA LEU A 143 3.48 -26.84 -0.30
C LEU A 143 4.93 -26.52 -0.69
N ASN A 144 5.91 -27.32 -0.27
CA ASN A 144 7.34 -27.14 -0.58
C ASN A 144 7.82 -27.95 -1.79
N SER A 145 6.93 -28.67 -2.49
CA SER A 145 7.26 -29.25 -3.79
C SER A 145 7.56 -28.15 -4.83
N LYS A 146 8.52 -28.44 -5.72
CA LYS A 146 9.32 -27.49 -6.54
C LYS A 146 8.55 -26.52 -7.48
N GLY A 147 7.21 -26.48 -7.45
CA GLY A 147 6.38 -25.53 -8.19
C GLY A 147 5.66 -24.47 -7.35
N LYS A 148 5.72 -24.55 -6.02
CA LYS A 148 4.80 -23.82 -5.11
C LYS A 148 5.44 -22.64 -4.36
N ILE A 149 6.76 -22.53 -4.41
CA ILE A 149 7.51 -21.41 -3.81
C ILE A 149 7.07 -20.05 -4.38
N PHE A 150 6.78 -19.99 -5.68
CA PHE A 150 6.30 -18.77 -6.33
C PHE A 150 4.95 -18.33 -5.78
N TYR A 151 4.03 -19.28 -5.57
CA TYR A 151 2.73 -18.97 -4.96
C TYR A 151 2.92 -18.46 -3.53
N ASN A 152 3.71 -19.16 -2.71
CA ASN A 152 3.94 -18.74 -1.32
C ASN A 152 4.55 -17.35 -1.22
N ILE A 153 5.55 -17.04 -2.06
CA ILE A 153 6.12 -15.68 -2.19
C ILE A 153 5.04 -14.69 -2.63
N GLN A 154 4.26 -15.05 -3.65
CA GLN A 154 3.22 -14.18 -4.21
C GLN A 154 2.17 -13.81 -3.16
N ILE A 155 1.62 -14.77 -2.42
CA ILE A 155 0.50 -14.46 -1.51
C ILE A 155 0.93 -13.93 -0.14
N HIS A 156 2.17 -14.17 0.30
CA HIS A 156 2.61 -13.73 1.62
C HIS A 156 3.66 -12.60 1.57
N ALA A 157 4.64 -12.61 0.66
CA ALA A 157 5.72 -11.61 0.65
C ALA A 157 5.42 -10.40 -0.24
N VAL A 158 4.87 -10.62 -1.45
CA VAL A 158 4.61 -9.54 -2.43
C VAL A 158 3.67 -8.46 -1.88
N PRO A 159 2.55 -8.77 -1.18
CA PRO A 159 1.70 -7.75 -0.60
C PRO A 159 2.45 -6.92 0.45
N GLY A 160 3.26 -7.55 1.30
CA GLY A 160 4.06 -6.85 2.30
C GLY A 160 5.05 -5.89 1.63
N ALA A 161 5.81 -6.37 0.65
CA ALA A 161 6.80 -5.58 -0.08
C ALA A 161 6.15 -4.37 -0.79
N THR A 162 5.05 -4.58 -1.50
CA THR A 162 4.32 -3.49 -2.19
C THR A 162 3.74 -2.48 -1.22
N MET A 163 3.18 -2.91 -0.08
CA MET A 163 2.69 -1.98 0.94
C MET A 163 3.81 -1.15 1.61
N ILE A 164 5.01 -1.72 1.77
CA ILE A 164 6.18 -0.97 2.26
C ILE A 164 6.69 0.02 1.20
N MET A 165 6.76 -0.38 -0.07
CA MET A 165 7.08 0.54 -1.16
C MET A 165 6.08 1.69 -1.20
N GLU A 166 4.80 1.39 -1.02
CA GLU A 166 3.73 2.39 -0.93
C GLU A 166 3.88 3.34 0.25
N LEU A 167 4.25 2.83 1.42
CA LEU A 167 4.55 3.66 2.58
C LEU A 167 5.68 4.65 2.28
N ILE A 168 6.71 4.24 1.54
CA ILE A 168 7.88 5.06 1.23
C ILE A 168 7.54 6.08 0.13
N LEU A 169 6.87 5.66 -0.93
CA LEU A 169 6.63 6.45 -2.14
C LEU A 169 5.39 7.34 -2.05
N SER A 170 4.45 7.05 -1.16
CA SER A 170 3.21 7.81 -1.05
C SER A 170 3.19 8.76 0.15
N PRO A 171 2.59 9.96 0.02
CA PRO A 171 2.47 10.92 1.13
C PRO A 171 1.30 10.59 2.07
N VAL A 172 0.78 9.36 2.05
CA VAL A 172 -0.36 8.96 2.89
C VAL A 172 0.09 9.00 4.35
N PRO A 173 -0.58 9.80 5.22
CA PRO A 173 -0.15 9.92 6.60
C PRO A 173 -0.61 8.69 7.40
N VAL A 174 0.34 8.09 8.12
CA VAL A 174 0.10 6.97 9.04
C VAL A 174 0.22 7.49 10.46
N LYS A 175 -0.85 7.33 11.24
CA LYS A 175 -0.96 7.75 12.64
C LYS A 175 -1.53 6.60 13.45
N MET A 176 -1.21 6.53 14.75
CA MET A 176 -1.76 5.50 15.65
C MET A 176 -3.29 5.46 15.65
N ALA A 177 -3.95 6.60 15.47
CA ALA A 177 -5.40 6.67 15.39
C ALA A 177 -6.00 5.90 14.20
N HIS A 178 -5.23 5.50 13.18
CA HIS A 178 -5.71 4.68 12.07
C HIS A 178 -5.57 3.18 12.34
N PHE A 179 -4.98 2.77 13.47
CA PHE A 179 -4.80 1.37 13.85
C PHE A 179 -6.11 0.62 14.06
N PHE A 180 -7.22 1.32 14.32
CA PHE A 180 -8.52 0.69 14.46
C PHE A 180 -8.96 -0.08 13.21
N TYR A 181 -8.55 0.34 12.01
CA TYR A 181 -8.91 -0.34 10.76
C TYR A 181 -8.35 -1.77 10.68
N PRO A 182 -7.03 -2.01 10.78
CA PRO A 182 -6.50 -3.37 10.79
C PRO A 182 -6.97 -4.17 12.00
N TYR A 183 -7.13 -3.56 13.18
CA TYR A 183 -7.58 -4.27 14.37
C TYR A 183 -9.02 -4.80 14.22
N LEU A 184 -9.93 -3.99 13.65
CA LEU A 184 -11.30 -4.40 13.36
C LEU A 184 -11.35 -5.59 12.40
N ILE A 185 -10.53 -5.58 11.33
CA ILE A 185 -10.42 -6.71 10.40
C ILE A 185 -9.92 -7.98 11.12
N GLY A 186 -8.97 -7.83 12.04
CA GLY A 186 -8.52 -8.93 12.90
C GLY A 186 -9.66 -9.56 13.70
N ILE A 187 -10.45 -8.74 14.39
CA ILE A 187 -11.59 -9.20 15.18
C ILE A 187 -12.62 -9.92 14.29
N ILE A 188 -12.95 -9.34 13.13
CA ILE A 188 -13.90 -9.94 12.18
C ILE A 188 -13.40 -11.33 11.74
N TYR A 189 -12.11 -11.45 11.42
CA TYR A 189 -11.54 -12.71 11.02
C TYR A 189 -11.55 -13.75 12.14
N VAL A 190 -11.22 -13.36 13.38
CA VAL A 190 -11.27 -14.26 14.54
C VAL A 190 -12.69 -14.81 14.77
N VAL A 191 -13.71 -13.96 14.69
CA VAL A 191 -15.11 -14.39 14.81
C VAL A 191 -15.48 -15.33 13.67
N PHE A 192 -15.10 -15.01 12.44
CA PHE A 192 -15.31 -15.88 11.29
C PHE A 192 -14.63 -17.25 11.49
N ASN A 193 -13.37 -17.27 11.89
CA ASN A 193 -12.56 -18.48 12.07
C ASN A 193 -13.13 -19.37 13.17
N LEU A 194 -13.56 -18.78 14.30
CA LEU A 194 -14.25 -19.51 15.37
C LEU A 194 -15.55 -20.15 14.88
N ILE A 195 -16.42 -19.40 14.19
CA ILE A 195 -17.68 -19.92 13.65
C ILE A 195 -17.41 -21.03 12.63
N TYR A 196 -16.40 -20.85 11.78
CA TYR A 196 -16.00 -21.83 10.78
C TYR A 196 -15.61 -23.17 11.44
N CYS A 197 -14.70 -23.14 12.42
CA CYS A 197 -14.26 -24.36 13.12
C CYS A 197 -15.41 -25.02 13.89
N LEU A 198 -16.23 -24.24 14.61
CA LEU A 198 -17.37 -24.77 15.36
C LEU A 198 -18.50 -25.32 14.47
N SER A 199 -18.53 -24.98 13.18
CA SER A 199 -19.49 -25.56 12.23
C SER A 199 -19.16 -27.00 11.81
N GLY A 200 -17.98 -27.51 12.20
CA GLY A 200 -17.46 -28.81 11.75
C GLY A 200 -16.92 -28.79 10.32
N ALA A 201 -16.69 -27.59 9.75
CA ALA A 201 -16.03 -27.45 8.47
C ALA A 201 -14.53 -27.73 8.63
N LEU A 202 -13.95 -28.46 7.67
CA LEU A 202 -12.55 -28.85 7.68
C LEU A 202 -11.71 -27.91 6.82
N ASP A 203 -10.46 -27.73 7.21
CA ASP A 203 -9.45 -27.02 6.44
C ASP A 203 -9.36 -27.62 5.02
N PRO A 204 -9.53 -26.81 3.96
CA PRO A 204 -9.56 -27.33 2.59
C PRO A 204 -8.26 -27.97 2.08
N ILE A 205 -7.12 -27.75 2.76
CA ILE A 205 -5.81 -28.28 2.34
C ILE A 205 -5.46 -29.54 3.13
N THR A 206 -5.57 -29.46 4.46
CA THR A 206 -5.12 -30.50 5.39
C THR A 206 -6.24 -31.47 5.75
N GLY A 207 -7.49 -31.04 5.69
CA GLY A 207 -8.64 -31.82 6.15
C GLY A 207 -8.82 -31.83 7.67
N GLU A 208 -8.06 -31.00 8.40
CA GLU A 208 -8.14 -30.89 9.87
C GLU A 208 -9.26 -29.92 10.30
N ASN A 209 -9.61 -29.92 11.58
CA ASN A 209 -10.67 -29.04 12.10
C ASN A 209 -10.23 -27.57 12.16
N GLU A 210 -8.93 -27.32 12.32
CA GLU A 210 -8.33 -26.01 12.43
C GLU A 210 -7.72 -25.54 11.10
N ILE A 211 -8.04 -24.29 10.71
CA ILE A 211 -7.44 -23.64 9.53
C ILE A 211 -5.95 -23.31 9.78
N TYR A 212 -5.61 -23.02 11.04
CA TYR A 212 -4.25 -22.74 11.48
C TYR A 212 -3.97 -23.55 12.72
N ILE A 213 -2.82 -24.22 12.76
CA ILE A 213 -2.37 -25.05 13.88
C ILE A 213 -2.36 -24.33 15.24
N PHE A 214 -2.28 -23.00 15.24
CA PHE A 214 -2.27 -22.17 16.44
C PHE A 214 -3.64 -21.56 16.76
N LEU A 215 -4.68 -21.93 16.01
CA LEU A 215 -6.09 -21.57 16.21
C LEU A 215 -6.99 -22.81 16.24
N ASP A 216 -6.57 -23.85 16.95
CA ASP A 216 -7.41 -25.01 17.27
C ASP A 216 -8.39 -24.72 18.42
N TRP A 217 -9.59 -24.29 18.05
CA TRP A 217 -10.64 -23.92 18.99
C TRP A 217 -11.28 -25.10 19.72
N ILE A 218 -11.10 -26.33 19.23
CA ILE A 218 -11.79 -27.51 19.74
C ILE A 218 -10.92 -28.19 20.80
N ASP A 219 -9.70 -28.57 20.42
CA ASP A 219 -8.84 -29.36 21.30
C ASP A 219 -7.93 -28.48 22.16
N GLU A 220 -7.50 -27.31 21.65
CA GLU A 220 -6.52 -26.44 22.32
C GLU A 220 -6.97 -24.96 22.47
N PRO A 221 -8.15 -24.67 23.07
CA PRO A 221 -8.72 -23.31 23.13
C PRO A 221 -7.84 -22.31 23.89
N MET A 222 -7.03 -22.77 24.86
CA MET A 222 -6.10 -21.89 25.58
C MET A 222 -4.93 -21.46 24.69
N MET A 223 -4.45 -22.34 23.81
CA MET A 223 -3.40 -22.00 22.83
C MET A 223 -3.91 -21.02 21.78
N CYS A 224 -5.20 -21.10 21.40
CA CYS A 224 -5.85 -20.08 20.57
C CYS A 224 -5.77 -18.71 21.20
N LEU A 225 -6.21 -18.57 22.46
CA LEU A 225 -6.21 -17.29 23.16
C LEU A 225 -4.80 -16.69 23.29
N LEU A 226 -3.81 -17.53 23.60
CA LEU A 226 -2.41 -17.11 23.65
C LEU A 226 -1.89 -16.65 22.28
N SER A 227 -2.21 -17.39 21.22
CA SER A 227 -1.80 -17.06 19.86
C SER A 227 -2.44 -15.76 19.38
N LEU A 228 -3.72 -15.54 19.68
CA LEU A 228 -4.41 -14.29 19.39
C LEU A 228 -3.83 -13.11 20.14
N LEU A 229 -3.46 -13.29 21.41
CA LEU A 229 -2.76 -12.25 22.18
C LEU A 229 -1.41 -11.91 21.53
N LEU A 230 -0.62 -12.93 21.17
CA LEU A 230 0.70 -12.74 20.57
C LEU A 230 0.61 -12.05 19.20
N ILE A 231 -0.33 -12.46 18.34
CA ILE A 231 -0.59 -11.82 17.04
C ILE A 231 -1.07 -10.39 17.24
N SER A 232 -1.90 -10.12 18.25
CA SER A 232 -2.36 -8.76 18.57
C SER A 232 -1.19 -7.86 18.99
N VAL A 233 -0.29 -8.36 19.85
CA VAL A 233 0.93 -7.64 20.24
C VAL A 233 1.84 -7.41 19.04
N ALA A 234 2.05 -8.42 18.19
CA ALA A 234 2.85 -8.31 16.98
C ALA A 234 2.27 -7.28 16.01
N LEU A 235 0.94 -7.26 15.83
CA LEU A 235 0.25 -6.31 14.97
C LEU A 235 0.41 -4.87 15.49
N ILE A 236 0.28 -4.64 16.81
CA ILE A 236 0.52 -3.34 17.44
C ILE A 236 1.98 -2.92 17.23
N PHE A 237 2.93 -3.82 17.50
CA PHE A 237 4.36 -3.55 17.36
C PHE A 237 4.73 -3.17 15.93
N VAL A 238 4.31 -3.97 14.94
CA VAL A 238 4.53 -3.69 13.52
C VAL A 238 3.91 -2.35 13.14
N TYR A 239 2.70 -2.04 13.59
CA TYR A 239 2.07 -0.77 13.29
C TYR A 239 2.82 0.44 13.89
N CYS A 240 3.32 0.31 15.11
CA CYS A 240 4.19 1.33 15.71
C CYS A 240 5.44 1.57 14.86
N VAL A 241 6.11 0.50 14.39
CA VAL A 241 7.27 0.61 13.50
C VAL A 241 6.89 1.35 12.20
N LEU A 242 5.74 1.03 11.60
CA LEU A 242 5.26 1.69 10.38
C LEU A 242 4.96 3.18 10.60
N VAL A 243 4.41 3.55 11.76
CA VAL A 243 4.22 4.94 12.16
C VAL A 243 5.57 5.65 12.30
N VAL A 244 6.56 5.02 12.94
CA VAL A 244 7.92 5.58 13.06
C VAL A 244 8.56 5.79 11.69
N ILE A 245 8.46 4.82 10.78
CA ILE A 245 8.93 4.95 9.39
C ILE A 245 8.24 6.12 8.70
N ASN A 246 6.92 6.25 8.84
CA ASN A 246 6.18 7.36 8.24
C ASN A 246 6.64 8.72 8.80
N VAL A 247 6.84 8.83 10.12
CA VAL A 247 7.34 10.07 10.75
C VAL A 247 8.75 10.39 10.28
N ALA A 248 9.65 9.40 10.24
CA ALA A 248 11.02 9.57 9.75
C ALA A 248 11.04 10.04 8.29
N LYS A 249 10.23 9.40 7.42
CA LYS A 249 10.03 9.81 6.02
C LYS A 249 9.57 11.27 5.90
N LEU A 250 8.59 11.68 6.70
CA LEU A 250 8.06 13.05 6.67
C LEU A 250 9.11 14.07 7.13
N LYS A 251 9.83 13.80 8.21
CA LYS A 251 10.93 14.66 8.68
C LYS A 251 12.06 14.77 7.67
N PHE A 252 12.42 13.65 7.03
CA PHE A 252 13.43 13.63 5.98
C PHE A 252 13.01 14.49 4.77
N SER A 253 11.74 14.38 4.35
CA SER A 253 11.21 15.25 3.29
C SER A 253 11.30 16.74 3.66
N GLN A 254 10.90 17.10 4.88
CA GLN A 254 10.97 18.49 5.37
C GLN A 254 12.42 19.00 5.42
N TRP A 255 13.36 18.15 5.83
CA TRP A 255 14.78 18.47 5.86
C TRP A 255 15.33 18.72 4.45
N ILE A 256 14.99 17.89 3.46
CA ILE A 256 15.39 18.14 2.06
C ILE A 256 14.84 19.49 1.57
N ASP A 257 13.56 19.77 1.86
CA ASP A 257 12.93 21.01 1.43
C ASP A 257 13.61 22.24 2.05
N SER A 258 14.00 22.19 3.34
CA SER A 258 14.70 23.30 3.98
C SER A 258 16.10 23.53 3.39
N HIS A 259 16.82 22.46 3.04
CA HIS A 259 18.15 22.57 2.43
C HIS A 259 18.09 23.09 1.00
N ARG A 260 17.07 22.71 0.22
CA ARG A 260 16.86 23.26 -1.13
C ARG A 260 16.66 24.78 -1.09
N VAL A 261 15.79 25.26 -0.21
CA VAL A 261 15.52 26.69 -0.05
C VAL A 261 16.78 27.45 0.39
N GLU A 262 17.59 26.87 1.27
CA GLU A 262 18.86 27.49 1.69
C GLU A 262 19.85 27.63 0.52
N LEU A 263 19.94 26.64 -0.37
CA LEU A 263 20.80 26.68 -1.55
C LEU A 263 20.30 27.70 -2.58
N GLU A 264 19.00 27.74 -2.87
CA GLU A 264 18.38 28.72 -3.77
C GLU A 264 18.62 30.16 -3.28
N ASN A 265 18.47 30.40 -1.98
CA ASN A 265 18.76 31.72 -1.39
C ASN A 265 20.24 32.11 -1.49
N LYS A 266 21.18 31.15 -1.40
CA LYS A 266 22.62 31.42 -1.56
C LYS A 266 22.98 31.76 -3.00
N GLU A 267 22.41 31.05 -3.98
CA GLU A 267 22.60 31.36 -5.40
C GLU A 267 22.06 32.76 -5.76
N GLU A 268 20.89 33.15 -5.24
CA GLU A 268 20.34 34.51 -5.47
C GLU A 268 21.23 35.62 -4.87
N ILE A 269 21.85 35.37 -3.71
CA ILE A 269 22.78 36.33 -3.08
C ILE A 269 24.08 36.43 -3.87
N GLU A 270 24.63 35.31 -4.36
CA GLU A 270 25.88 35.29 -5.13
C GLU A 270 25.75 35.92 -6.53
N ILE A 271 24.57 35.79 -7.16
CA ILE A 271 24.31 36.40 -8.48
C ILE A 271 24.13 37.93 -8.38
N GLY A 272 23.80 38.45 -7.18
CA GLY A 272 23.64 39.88 -6.90
C GLY A 272 22.53 40.55 -7.72
N PRO A 273 22.02 41.74 -7.33
CA PRO A 273 21.20 42.52 -8.25
C PRO A 273 22.09 42.88 -9.43
N SER A 274 21.71 42.47 -10.65
CA SER A 274 22.35 42.97 -11.85
C SER A 274 22.33 44.49 -11.78
N THR A 275 23.49 45.11 -11.60
CA THR A 275 23.64 46.56 -11.72
C THR A 275 23.40 46.92 -13.19
N THR A 276 22.14 46.99 -13.59
CA THR A 276 21.71 47.78 -14.74
C THR A 276 21.57 49.21 -14.25
N ASN A 277 22.70 49.86 -13.99
CA ASN A 277 22.79 51.31 -13.93
C ASN A 277 23.90 51.74 -14.89
N ASP A 278 23.49 52.60 -15.82
CA ASP A 278 24.27 53.63 -16.52
C ASP A 278 25.32 53.15 -17.54
N VAL A 279 24.99 53.26 -18.84
CA VAL A 279 25.38 54.34 -19.79
C VAL A 279 24.48 54.29 -21.02
#